data_AF-A0A2S2D0E7-F1
#
_entry.id   AF-A0A2S2D0E7-F1
#
_cell.length_a   1.000
_cell.length_b   1.000
_cell.length_c   1.000
_cell.angle_alpha   90.00
_cell.angle_beta   90.00
_cell.angle_gamma   90.00
#
_symmetry.space_group_name_H-M   'P 1'
#
loop_
_entity.id
_entity.type
_entity.pdbx_description
1 polymer ?
#
loop_
_entity_poly.entity_id
_entity_poly.type
_entity_poly.pdbx_seq_one_letter_code
_entity_poly.pdbx_strand_id
1 'polypeptide(L)' 'MKISAFSSDIFTAANLHLSVLDEFIAIVQSKLAETVNPFARDSLNDLLANLTEQRDSYLMLADSIALTAHVA' A
#
# COMPACT_ATOMS: atom_id res chain seq x y z
N MET A 1 -28.23 -11.23 1.67
CA MET A 1 -27.20 -10.25 2.08
C MET A 1 -25.95 -11.00 2.56
N LYS A 2 -25.09 -11.44 1.63
CA LYS A 2 -23.86 -12.19 1.94
C LYS A 2 -22.63 -11.55 1.26
N ILE A 3 -22.86 -10.93 0.09
CA ILE A 3 -21.87 -10.16 -0.68
C ILE A 3 -21.34 -8.95 0.10
N SER A 4 -22.18 -8.27 0.91
CA SER A 4 -21.76 -7.09 1.68
C SER A 4 -20.78 -7.40 2.82
N ALA A 5 -20.89 -8.58 3.45
CA ALA A 5 -19.98 -9.00 4.51
C ALA A 5 -18.59 -9.37 3.95
N PHE A 6 -18.55 -10.13 2.85
CA PHE A 6 -17.30 -10.44 2.15
C PHE A 6 -16.58 -9.17 1.65
N SER A 7 -17.34 -8.18 1.18
CA SER A 7 -16.77 -6.88 0.77
C SER A 7 -16.14 -6.12 1.96
N SER A 8 -16.73 -6.21 3.16
CA SER A 8 -16.23 -5.57 4.38
C SER A 8 -14.91 -6.19 4.86
N ASP A 9 -14.78 -7.50 4.84
CA ASP A 9 -13.55 -8.18 5.28
C ASP A 9 -12.38 -7.88 4.34
N ILE A 10 -12.64 -7.87 3.02
CA ILE A 10 -11.65 -7.50 2.00
C ILE A 10 -11.20 -6.06 2.20
N PHE A 11 -12.13 -5.13 2.40
CA PHE A 11 -11.81 -3.72 2.65
C PHE A 11 -11.00 -3.53 3.93
N THR A 12 -11.35 -4.25 5.00
CA THR A 12 -10.62 -4.23 6.27
C THR A 12 -9.19 -4.73 6.12
N ALA A 13 -9.00 -5.84 5.41
CA ALA A 13 -7.67 -6.38 5.12
C ALA A 13 -6.85 -5.42 4.23
N ALA A 14 -7.46 -4.83 3.21
CA ALA A 14 -6.80 -3.85 2.35
C ALA A 14 -6.30 -2.62 3.13
N ASN A 15 -7.10 -2.09 4.06
CA ASN A 15 -6.68 -0.98 4.91
C ASN A 15 -5.54 -1.35 5.87
N LEU A 16 -5.57 -2.57 6.41
CA LEU A 16 -4.46 -3.07 7.22
C LEU A 16 -3.17 -3.14 6.39
N HIS A 17 -3.25 -3.64 5.16
CA HIS A 17 -2.09 -3.70 4.27
C HIS A 17 -1.57 -2.31 3.90
N LEU A 18 -2.47 -1.34 3.65
CA LEU A 18 -2.09 0.06 3.42
C LEU A 18 -1.34 0.65 4.61
N SER A 19 -1.82 0.44 5.84
CA SER A 19 -1.15 0.89 7.06
C SER A 19 0.27 0.31 7.18
N VAL A 20 0.42 -0.99 6.91
CA VAL A 20 1.73 -1.66 6.95
C VAL A 20 2.66 -1.13 5.87
N LEU A 21 2.15 -0.89 4.66
CA LEU A 21 2.93 -0.32 3.56
C LEU A 21 3.38 1.11 3.88
N ASP A 22 2.51 1.94 4.44
CA ASP A 22 2.84 3.31 4.84
C ASP A 22 3.96 3.34 5.89
N GLU A 23 3.87 2.48 6.92
CA GLU A 23 4.92 2.33 7.92
C GLU A 23 6.24 1.88 7.30
N PHE A 24 6.21 0.90 6.40
CA PHE A 24 7.43 0.39 5.81
C PHE A 24 8.07 1.37 4.83
N ILE A 25 7.27 2.09 4.04
CA ILE A 25 7.74 3.19 3.17
C ILE A 25 8.45 4.25 4.02
N ALA A 26 7.86 4.67 5.14
CA ALA A 26 8.48 5.65 6.04
C ALA A 26 9.84 5.17 6.58
N ILE A 27 9.95 3.88 6.95
CA ILE A 27 11.21 3.28 7.37
C ILE A 27 12.26 3.33 6.25
N VAL A 28 11.89 2.93 5.03
CA VAL A 28 12.82 2.92 3.89
C VAL A 28 13.27 4.34 3.53
N GLN A 29 12.36 5.32 3.55
CA GLN A 29 12.69 6.73 3.36
C GLN A 29 13.67 7.25 4.42
N SER A 30 13.46 6.91 5.70
CA SER A 30 14.38 7.26 6.79
C SER A 30 15.77 6.67 6.54
N LYS A 31 15.86 5.40 6.14
CA LYS A 31 17.15 4.74 5.85
C LYS A 31 17.84 5.30 4.61
N LEU A 32 17.08 5.68 3.59
CA LEU A 32 17.61 6.34 2.40
C LEU A 32 18.22 7.72 2.74
N ALA A 33 17.63 8.46 3.68
CA ALA A 33 18.14 9.74 4.15
C ALA A 33 19.42 9.60 5.00
N GLU A 34 19.55 8.52 5.77
CA GLU A 34 20.71 8.27 6.64
C GLU A 34 21.92 7.70 5.89
N THR A 35 21.71 6.94 4.81
CA THR A 35 22.79 6.21 4.14
C THR A 35 23.52 7.02 3.06
N VAL A 36 24.85 6.95 3.10
CA VAL A 36 25.76 7.54 2.10
C VAL A 36 26.33 6.50 1.13
N ASN A 37 26.05 5.21 1.33
CA ASN A 37 26.53 4.16 0.46
C ASN A 37 25.73 4.15 -0.86
N PRO A 38 26.36 4.34 -2.04
CA PRO A 38 25.65 4.52 -3.30
C PRO A 38 24.81 3.29 -3.70
N PHE A 39 25.36 2.09 -3.54
CA PHE A 39 24.65 0.85 -3.85
C PHE A 39 23.41 0.66 -2.95
N ALA A 40 23.55 0.95 -1.64
CA ALA A 40 22.41 0.88 -0.72
C ALA A 40 21.34 1.91 -1.08
N ARG A 41 21.71 3.10 -1.54
CA ARG A 41 20.75 4.12 -1.98
C ARG A 41 19.96 3.66 -3.19
N ASP A 42 20.63 3.11 -4.21
CA ASP A 42 19.97 2.58 -5.40
C ASP A 42 19.01 1.45 -5.02
N SER A 43 19.46 0.49 -4.22
CA SER A 43 18.62 -0.61 -3.75
C SER A 43 17.41 -0.15 -2.92
N LEU A 44 17.56 0.89 -2.09
CA LEU A 44 16.44 1.45 -1.32
C LEU A 44 15.48 2.24 -2.20
N ASN A 45 15.94 2.90 -3.27
CA ASN A 45 15.07 3.54 -4.24
C ASN A 45 14.24 2.50 -5.01
N ASP A 46 14.86 1.40 -5.45
CA ASP A 46 14.14 0.30 -6.10
C ASP A 46 13.08 -0.32 -5.17
N LEU A 47 13.43 -0.49 -3.89
CA LEU A 47 12.48 -0.95 -2.89
C LEU A 47 11.32 0.03 -2.70
N LEU A 48 11.59 1.34 -2.63
CA LEU A 48 10.53 2.36 -2.53
C LEU A 48 9.60 2.37 -3.72
N ALA A 49 10.12 2.18 -4.94
CA ALA A 49 9.30 2.10 -6.13
C ALA A 49 8.31 0.92 -6.03
N ASN A 50 8.80 -0.28 -5.70
CA ASN A 50 7.97 -1.47 -5.54
C ASN A 50 6.89 -1.29 -4.44
N LEU A 51 7.26 -0.71 -3.30
CA LEU A 51 6.32 -0.47 -2.20
C LEU A 51 5.24 0.56 -2.59
N THR A 52 5.61 1.59 -3.34
CA THR A 52 4.68 2.62 -3.82
C THR A 52 3.70 2.04 -4.83
N GLU A 53 4.18 1.23 -5.79
CA GLU A 53 3.30 0.53 -6.74
C GLU A 53 2.32 -0.43 -6.04
N GLN A 54 2.79 -1.15 -5.03
CA GLN A 54 1.92 -2.02 -4.24
C GLN A 54 0.86 -1.23 -3.47
N ARG A 55 1.25 -0.08 -2.90
CA ARG A 55 0.33 0.83 -2.20
C ARG A 55 -0.73 1.37 -3.15
N ASP A 56 -0.34 1.83 -4.33
CA ASP A 56 -1.26 2.35 -5.34
C ASP A 56 -2.26 1.28 -5.79
N SER A 57 -1.82 0.02 -5.91
CA SER A 57 -2.70 -1.10 -6.22
C SER A 57 -3.79 -1.32 -5.15
N TYR A 58 -3.46 -1.15 -3.86
CA TYR A 58 -4.46 -1.24 -2.79
C TYR A 58 -5.42 -0.04 -2.78
N LEU A 59 -4.94 1.17 -3.10
CA LEU A 59 -5.81 2.34 -3.25
C LEU A 59 -6.80 2.15 -4.40
N MET A 60 -6.34 1.64 -5.55
CA MET A 60 -7.20 1.31 -6.68
C MET A 60 -8.25 0.25 -6.33
N LEU A 61 -7.89 -0.75 -5.52
CA LEU A 61 -8.84 -1.75 -5.01
C LEU A 61 -9.89 -1.10 -4.11
N ALA A 62 -9.48 -0.22 -3.19
CA ALA A 62 -10.40 0.49 -2.30
C ALA A 62 -11.39 1.37 -3.09
N ASP A 63 -10.90 2.10 -4.09
CA ASP A 63 -11.74 2.92 -4.98
C ASP A 63 -12.72 2.07 -5.79
N SER A 64 -12.27 0.91 -6.30
CA SER A 64 -13.12 -0.02 -7.05
C SER A 64 -14.25 -0.60 -6.19
N ILE A 65 -13.96 -0.93 -4.93
CA ILE A 65 -14.95 -1.41 -3.97
C ILE A 65 -15.95 -0.30 -3.63
N ALA A 66 -15.48 0.92 -3.38
CA ALA A 66 -16.34 2.07 -3.10
C ALA A 66 -17.28 2.40 -4.27
N LEU A 67 -16.77 2.36 -5.50
CA LEU A 67 -17.59 2.53 -6.70
C LEU A 67 -18.69 1.45 -6.77
N THR A 68 -18.33 0.18 -6.61
CA THR A 68 -19.28 -0.94 -6.66
C THR A 68 -20.38 -0.83 -5.59
N ALA A 69 -20.05 -0.33 -4.40
CA ALA A 69 -21.02 -0.10 -3.32
C ALA A 69 -21.97 1.09 -3.57
N HIS A 70 -21.59 2.05 -4.42
CA HIS A 70 -22.41 3.22 -4.74
C HIS A 70 -23.43 2.96 -5.87
N VAL A 71 -23.17 1.99 -6.74
CA VAL A 71 -24.06 1.62 -7.87
C VAL A 71 -24.99 0.44 -7.55
N ALA A 72 -24.88 -0.15 -6.36
CA ALA A 72 -25.67 -1.29 -5.88
C ALA A 72 -26.77 -0.85 -4.90
#